data_AF-A3WHN7-F1
#
_entry.id   AF-A3WHN7-F1
#
_cell.length_a   1.000
_cell.length_b   1.000
_cell.length_c   1.000
_cell.angle_alpha   90.00
_cell.angle_beta   90.00
_cell.angle_gamma   90.00
#
_symmetry.space_group_name_H-M   'P 1'
#
loop_
_entity.id
_entity.type
_entity.pdbx_description
1 polymer ?
#
loop_
_entity_poly.entity_id
_entity_poly.type
_entity_poly.pdbx_seq_one_letter_code
_entity_poly.pdbx_strand_id
1 'polypeptide(L)'
;MVYRHAFAFASVLALTAGLAACGGGGSSSGNSAGPTGGGGTPTPTPSIASATLPAGPITTFANSTALAGIDHSFGFSEGLNPMVAQFAGGAAAGDIDNDGDIDVFVARGDLQPNLLYVNQGGSFIESAGVAGLDFTIGPSTNGRHSGPTFGDLDGDGDLDLLLGGLEGGPMKLFANDGTGRFTDVTAASGFDRAQADQTISMALGDYDADGDLDVLMAHWGTPRDPAIPGETETLWRNDSQPGAFAFTPVSATTGIANLLAFDLPQGVLGANFDYTFAPGFADIDGDRDLDILMVSDFRGSKVLLNNGNGTFSASTFTPDDENGMGAAIGDFDNDGDFDWFVSSINGNRLFENLGGGSFLRNSASGVEPGGWGWGSCFADFNADGWLDIYQTNGWEAGKDPSASLYVNDVTRLWMNGGDGTFADAAEGSAIAETDQGRGVVCDDFDNDGDVDALLLTAEPTGAAYYWENQLANANSVKVRLRGRAPNTFAVGAIVQLTIADTVQTRMVSVNSNFISHNSTDQIFGMGPNTSGGLRIIWPDGTETIEPNVSAGQTLVIEQP
;
A
#
# COMPACT_ATOMS: atom_id res chain seq x y z
N MET A 1 47.14 20.74 -4.25
CA MET A 1 46.56 21.69 -3.28
C MET A 1 45.12 21.26 -3.14
N VAL A 2 44.84 20.48 -2.10
CA VAL A 2 43.62 19.69 -1.92
C VAL A 2 42.89 20.32 -0.73
N TYR A 3 41.67 20.81 -0.94
CA TYR A 3 40.77 21.18 0.17
C TYR A 3 39.83 20.00 0.40
N ARG A 4 40.13 19.21 1.45
CA ARG A 4 39.17 18.30 2.08
C ARG A 4 38.44 19.10 3.15
N HIS A 5 37.12 19.23 3.02
CA HIS A 5 36.26 19.64 4.14
C HIS A 5 35.98 18.39 4.98
N ALA A 6 36.43 18.42 6.24
CA ALA A 6 36.11 17.44 7.25
C ALA A 6 34.81 17.89 7.94
N PHE A 7 33.74 17.09 7.81
CA PHE A 7 32.62 17.17 8.75
C PHE A 7 32.91 16.22 9.91
N ALA A 8 32.88 16.78 11.11
CA ALA A 8 33.13 16.07 12.35
C ALA A 8 31.87 15.30 12.77
N PHE A 9 32.00 13.99 12.94
CA PHE A 9 31.05 13.16 13.66
C PHE A 9 30.98 13.65 15.12
N ALA A 10 29.85 14.23 15.51
CA ALA A 10 29.50 14.44 16.91
C ALA A 10 28.67 13.25 17.38
N SER A 11 29.30 12.37 18.16
CA SER A 11 28.63 11.31 18.89
C SER A 11 27.63 11.92 19.89
N VAL A 12 26.33 11.73 19.67
CA VAL A 12 25.30 12.11 20.64
C VAL A 12 25.21 11.00 21.68
N LEU A 13 25.73 11.31 22.87
CA LEU A 13 25.57 10.51 24.08
C LEU A 13 24.14 10.68 24.59
N ALA A 14 23.49 9.55 24.86
CA ALA A 14 22.11 9.43 25.32
C ALA A 14 21.74 10.41 26.44
N LEU A 15 20.68 11.18 26.22
CA LEU A 15 19.91 11.83 27.26
C LEU A 15 18.55 11.12 27.34
N THR A 16 18.42 10.22 28.31
CA THR A 16 17.14 9.66 28.73
C THR A 16 16.27 10.77 29.34
N ALA A 17 15.33 11.30 28.57
CA ALA A 17 14.21 12.11 29.05
C ALA A 17 12.96 11.64 28.30
N GLY A 18 11.87 11.43 29.05
CA GLY A 18 10.80 10.49 28.71
C GLY A 18 9.96 10.86 27.50
N LEU A 19 9.70 9.83 26.68
CA LEU A 19 8.75 9.80 25.58
C LEU A 19 7.32 9.75 26.16
N ALA A 20 6.57 10.81 25.88
CA ALA A 20 5.12 10.86 25.96
C ALA A 20 4.70 11.74 24.78
N ALA A 21 4.57 11.16 23.60
CA ALA A 21 4.37 11.96 22.39
C ALA A 21 3.76 11.17 21.22
N CYS A 22 2.69 10.41 21.45
CA CYS A 22 1.62 10.25 20.44
C CYS A 22 0.26 10.79 20.95
N GLY A 23 0.25 11.48 22.10
CA GLY A 23 -0.96 11.95 22.78
C GLY A 23 -1.43 13.34 22.33
N GLY A 24 -2.60 13.39 21.68
CA GLY A 24 -3.19 14.57 21.06
C GLY A 24 -3.47 15.80 21.95
N GLY A 25 -3.47 16.97 21.32
CA GLY A 25 -3.79 18.27 21.91
C GLY A 25 -5.03 18.92 21.28
N GLY A 26 -5.96 19.39 22.13
CA GLY A 26 -7.29 19.88 21.77
C GLY A 26 -7.40 21.30 21.18
N SER A 27 -8.59 21.55 20.61
CA SER A 27 -8.96 22.65 19.71
C SER A 27 -9.41 23.96 20.38
N SER A 28 -9.36 25.06 19.62
CA SER A 28 -10.21 26.25 19.84
C SER A 28 -10.58 26.92 18.50
N SER A 29 -11.76 27.53 18.48
CA SER A 29 -12.63 27.81 17.32
C SER A 29 -12.41 29.18 16.64
N GLY A 30 -12.74 29.25 15.34
CA GLY A 30 -12.87 30.51 14.58
C GLY A 30 -13.59 30.30 13.25
N ASN A 31 -14.66 31.06 13.03
CA ASN A 31 -15.68 30.93 11.98
C ASN A 31 -15.39 31.89 10.79
N SER A 32 -15.61 31.50 9.53
CA SER A 32 -16.46 32.24 8.54
C SER A 32 -16.25 31.88 7.04
N ALA A 33 -17.38 31.49 6.41
CA ALA A 33 -17.96 31.85 5.10
C ALA A 33 -17.14 31.90 3.78
N GLY A 34 -17.61 31.14 2.78
CA GLY A 34 -17.16 31.10 1.37
C GLY A 34 -17.52 32.31 0.50
N PRO A 35 -17.25 32.27 -0.83
CA PRO A 35 -18.36 32.10 -1.78
C PRO A 35 -18.06 31.39 -3.12
N THR A 36 -19.17 30.96 -3.72
CA THR A 36 -19.58 30.54 -5.07
C THR A 36 -18.82 31.02 -6.35
N GLY A 37 -18.67 30.10 -7.32
CA GLY A 37 -19.32 30.24 -8.65
C GLY A 37 -18.50 30.05 -9.95
N GLY A 38 -18.60 28.87 -10.60
CA GLY A 38 -19.08 28.71 -11.98
C GLY A 38 -18.11 28.38 -13.14
N GLY A 39 -18.21 27.16 -13.69
CA GLY A 39 -18.75 26.97 -15.05
C GLY A 39 -18.00 26.15 -16.12
N GLY A 40 -18.49 24.92 -16.38
CA GLY A 40 -18.58 24.24 -17.69
C GLY A 40 -17.74 22.95 -17.82
N THR A 41 -18.20 21.78 -18.29
CA THR A 41 -19.51 21.22 -18.71
C THR A 41 -19.39 19.68 -18.57
N PRO A 42 -20.45 18.96 -18.16
CA PRO A 42 -20.37 17.55 -17.77
C PRO A 42 -20.53 16.58 -18.95
N THR A 43 -19.69 15.55 -18.98
CA THR A 43 -19.90 14.30 -19.74
C THR A 43 -20.74 13.37 -18.84
N PRO A 44 -21.72 12.61 -19.37
CA PRO A 44 -22.84 12.13 -18.56
C PRO A 44 -22.41 11.12 -17.49
N THR A 45 -22.66 11.47 -16.23
CA THR A 45 -22.80 10.55 -15.11
C THR A 45 -23.83 9.48 -15.49
N PRO A 46 -23.53 8.18 -15.39
CA PRO A 46 -24.57 7.18 -15.26
C PRO A 46 -25.46 7.59 -14.09
N SER A 47 -26.78 7.63 -14.32
CA SER A 47 -27.73 8.03 -13.29
C SER A 47 -27.59 7.13 -12.07
N ILE A 48 -27.52 7.73 -10.88
CA ILE A 48 -27.63 7.06 -9.57
C ILE A 48 -28.83 6.12 -9.58
N ALA A 49 -28.53 4.85 -9.75
CA ALA A 49 -29.26 3.76 -9.16
C ALA A 49 -28.18 2.90 -8.50
N SER A 50 -27.80 3.25 -7.27
CA SER A 50 -27.13 2.30 -6.37
C SER A 50 -28.12 1.14 -6.19
N ALA A 51 -27.92 0.10 -7.00
CA ALA A 51 -28.64 -1.14 -6.89
C ALA A 51 -27.94 -1.96 -5.79
N THR A 52 -28.66 -2.21 -4.71
CA THR A 52 -28.17 -2.90 -3.53
C THR A 52 -27.93 -4.36 -3.87
N LEU A 53 -26.67 -4.79 -4.00
CA LEU A 53 -26.36 -6.20 -3.79
C LEU A 53 -26.70 -6.52 -2.33
N PRO A 54 -27.41 -7.63 -2.05
CA PRO A 54 -27.75 -7.98 -0.68
C PRO A 54 -26.45 -8.23 0.10
N ALA A 55 -26.31 -7.64 1.30
CA ALA A 55 -25.21 -7.92 2.20
C ALA A 55 -24.97 -9.44 2.28
N GLY A 56 -23.75 -9.85 1.94
CA GLY A 56 -23.36 -11.24 1.85
C GLY A 56 -23.37 -11.97 3.19
N PRO A 57 -23.29 -13.31 3.19
CA PRO A 57 -23.05 -14.06 4.41
C PRO A 57 -21.76 -13.57 5.11
N ILE A 58 -21.73 -13.60 6.43
CA ILE A 58 -20.48 -13.41 7.17
C ILE A 58 -19.61 -14.64 6.87
N THR A 59 -18.43 -14.43 6.27
CA THR A 59 -17.45 -15.49 6.09
C THR A 59 -16.72 -15.79 7.41
N THR A 60 -16.02 -16.92 7.47
CA THR A 60 -15.16 -17.27 8.60
C THR A 60 -13.77 -17.58 8.10
N PHE A 61 -12.76 -17.21 8.86
CA PHE A 61 -11.36 -17.48 8.55
C PHE A 61 -10.81 -18.60 9.42
N ALA A 62 -9.95 -19.43 8.83
CA ALA A 62 -9.14 -20.41 9.53
C ALA A 62 -7.70 -19.88 9.66
N ASN A 63 -7.10 -20.03 10.84
CA ASN A 63 -5.66 -19.82 10.98
C ASN A 63 -4.92 -21.01 10.35
N SER A 64 -4.48 -20.84 9.11
CA SER A 64 -3.80 -21.87 8.33
C SER A 64 -2.28 -21.69 8.32
N THR A 65 -1.73 -20.70 9.03
CA THR A 65 -0.29 -20.40 9.14
C THR A 65 0.62 -21.63 9.18
N ALA A 66 0.39 -22.53 10.15
CA ALA A 66 1.24 -23.70 10.33
C ALA A 66 0.99 -24.81 9.28
N LEU A 67 -0.24 -24.90 8.76
CA LEU A 67 -0.59 -25.88 7.73
C LEU A 67 -0.04 -25.48 6.36
N ALA A 68 -0.11 -24.18 6.06
CA ALA A 68 0.38 -23.56 4.84
C ALA A 68 1.90 -23.46 4.81
N GLY A 69 2.61 -23.69 5.92
CA GLY A 69 4.07 -23.72 5.94
C GLY A 69 4.74 -22.36 6.13
N ILE A 70 4.00 -21.36 6.61
CA ILE A 70 4.53 -20.02 6.89
C ILE A 70 5.19 -20.02 8.28
N ASP A 71 6.51 -19.84 8.30
CA ASP A 71 7.36 -19.67 9.49
C ASP A 71 8.00 -18.27 9.52
N HIS A 72 7.46 -17.38 10.32
CA HIS A 72 7.91 -15.99 10.37
C HIS A 72 8.40 -15.58 11.76
N SER A 73 9.50 -14.84 11.77
CA SER A 73 9.93 -14.05 12.92
C SER A 73 10.54 -12.74 12.45
N PHE A 74 9.94 -11.63 12.84
CA PHE A 74 10.45 -10.29 12.58
C PHE A 74 11.10 -9.71 13.83
N GLY A 75 12.16 -8.93 13.64
CA GLY A 75 12.67 -8.04 14.67
C GLY A 75 14.12 -7.65 14.48
N PHE A 76 14.69 -7.05 15.53
CA PHE A 76 16.05 -6.52 15.52
C PHE A 76 16.84 -6.95 16.76
N SER A 77 18.11 -7.34 16.56
CA SER A 77 19.05 -7.89 17.53
C SER A 77 19.78 -6.81 18.33
N GLU A 78 20.29 -5.74 17.70
CA GLU A 78 20.84 -4.55 18.35
C GLU A 78 20.75 -3.31 17.43
N GLY A 79 20.47 -2.14 18.03
CA GLY A 79 20.89 -0.85 17.49
C GLY A 79 20.01 -0.19 16.42
N LEU A 80 18.76 -0.61 16.23
CA LEU A 80 17.75 0.17 15.49
C LEU A 80 17.01 1.09 16.47
N ASN A 81 16.66 2.30 16.02
CA ASN A 81 15.76 3.20 16.71
C ASN A 81 14.46 2.43 17.03
N PRO A 82 14.09 2.30 18.32
CA PRO A 82 12.91 1.54 18.72
C PRO A 82 11.61 2.02 18.07
N MET A 83 11.53 3.28 17.64
CA MET A 83 10.40 3.83 16.91
C MET A 83 10.37 3.34 15.46
N VAL A 84 11.50 3.44 14.75
CA VAL A 84 11.64 2.95 13.36
C VAL A 84 11.39 1.45 13.29
N ALA A 85 11.85 0.69 14.30
CA ALA A 85 11.58 -0.73 14.41
C ALA A 85 10.09 -1.08 14.40
N GLN A 86 9.22 -0.18 14.86
CA GLN A 86 7.77 -0.38 14.81
C GLN A 86 7.21 -0.24 13.40
N PHE A 87 7.87 0.48 12.49
CA PHE A 87 7.35 0.79 11.16
C PHE A 87 8.15 0.07 10.07
N ALA A 88 8.77 -1.06 10.41
CA ALA A 88 9.68 -1.78 9.53
C ALA A 88 9.15 -3.18 9.22
N GLY A 89 9.76 -3.83 8.22
CA GLY A 89 9.38 -5.17 7.76
C GLY A 89 8.42 -5.12 6.59
N GLY A 90 7.38 -5.96 6.63
CA GLY A 90 6.35 -6.01 5.61
C GLY A 90 6.55 -7.11 4.55
N ALA A 91 5.63 -7.17 3.60
CA ALA A 91 5.62 -8.18 2.55
C ALA A 91 5.17 -7.63 1.18
N ALA A 92 5.70 -8.24 0.14
CA ALA A 92 5.32 -8.01 -1.25
C ALA A 92 4.71 -9.29 -1.79
N ALA A 93 3.59 -9.18 -2.52
CA ALA A 93 2.94 -10.31 -3.15
C ALA A 93 2.89 -10.17 -4.67
N GLY A 94 3.09 -11.29 -5.36
CA GLY A 94 3.09 -11.37 -6.83
C GLY A 94 3.52 -12.75 -7.30
N ASP A 95 3.14 -13.11 -8.52
CA ASP A 95 3.54 -14.37 -9.18
C ASP A 95 4.95 -14.19 -9.78
N ILE A 96 5.98 -14.64 -9.05
CA ILE A 96 7.39 -14.33 -9.39
C ILE A 96 8.01 -15.35 -10.35
N ASP A 97 7.38 -16.50 -10.56
CA ASP A 97 7.85 -17.57 -11.46
C ASP A 97 6.85 -17.91 -12.58
N ASN A 98 5.78 -17.13 -12.70
CA ASN A 98 4.74 -17.20 -13.72
C ASN A 98 3.97 -18.53 -13.72
N ASP A 99 3.81 -19.17 -12.57
CA ASP A 99 3.11 -20.45 -12.44
C ASP A 99 1.60 -20.31 -12.19
N GLY A 100 1.13 -19.10 -11.84
CA GLY A 100 -0.27 -18.78 -11.59
C GLY A 100 -0.59 -18.53 -10.11
N ASP A 101 0.22 -19.07 -9.19
CA ASP A 101 0.06 -18.90 -7.76
C ASP A 101 0.71 -17.59 -7.29
N ILE A 102 0.13 -16.91 -6.30
CA ILE A 102 0.70 -15.67 -5.77
C ILE A 102 1.74 -15.99 -4.69
N ASP A 103 2.98 -15.61 -4.93
CA ASP A 103 4.10 -15.77 -4.01
C ASP A 103 4.22 -14.58 -3.05
N VAL A 104 4.99 -14.76 -1.98
CA VAL A 104 5.17 -13.73 -0.96
C VAL A 104 6.62 -13.58 -0.54
N PHE A 105 7.18 -12.39 -0.70
CA PHE A 105 8.44 -12.01 -0.05
C PHE A 105 8.16 -11.34 1.31
N VAL A 106 8.96 -11.65 2.33
CA VAL A 106 8.83 -11.05 3.67
C VAL A 106 10.17 -10.51 4.16
N ALA A 107 10.19 -9.23 4.54
CA ALA A 107 11.34 -8.59 5.18
C ALA A 107 11.35 -8.90 6.69
N ARG A 108 12.43 -9.51 7.20
CA ARG A 108 12.50 -10.04 8.59
C ARG A 108 13.28 -9.19 9.60
N GLY A 109 13.62 -7.95 9.25
CA GLY A 109 14.41 -7.07 10.13
C GLY A 109 15.88 -7.45 10.13
N ASP A 110 16.52 -7.69 11.29
CA ASP A 110 17.92 -8.14 11.38
C ASP A 110 18.19 -9.42 12.19
N LEU A 111 17.14 -10.04 12.73
CA LEU A 111 17.27 -11.28 13.50
C LEU A 111 17.62 -12.50 12.64
N GLN A 112 17.09 -12.55 11.42
CA GLN A 112 17.21 -13.67 10.48
C GLN A 112 17.19 -13.15 9.04
N PRO A 113 17.69 -13.93 8.05
CA PRO A 113 17.64 -13.52 6.64
C PRO A 113 16.20 -13.32 6.15
N ASN A 114 15.98 -12.58 5.06
CA ASN A 114 14.62 -12.44 4.52
C ASN A 114 14.04 -13.77 4.02
N LEU A 115 12.74 -13.79 3.76
CA LEU A 115 12.01 -14.96 3.28
C LEU A 115 11.40 -14.69 1.92
N LEU A 116 11.29 -15.76 1.13
CA LEU A 116 10.50 -15.82 -0.07
C LEU A 116 9.71 -17.12 0.00
N TYR A 117 8.39 -17.01 0.01
CA TYR A 117 7.46 -18.12 0.01
C TYR A 117 6.94 -18.30 -1.40
N VAL A 118 7.38 -19.38 -2.05
CA VAL A 118 6.83 -19.81 -3.33
C VAL A 118 5.56 -20.60 -3.04
N ASN A 119 4.44 -20.11 -3.53
CA ASN A 119 3.12 -20.68 -3.29
C ASN A 119 2.88 -21.88 -4.22
N GLN A 120 2.02 -22.81 -3.79
CA GLN A 120 1.69 -24.06 -4.47
C GLN A 120 0.20 -24.36 -4.27
N GLY A 121 -0.64 -23.37 -4.58
CA GLY A 121 -2.09 -23.37 -4.35
C GLY A 121 -2.46 -23.44 -2.86
N GLY A 122 -2.01 -22.47 -2.06
CA GLY A 122 -2.34 -22.32 -0.64
C GLY A 122 -1.36 -22.98 0.32
N SER A 123 -0.32 -23.64 -0.21
CA SER A 123 0.81 -24.15 0.56
C SER A 123 2.09 -23.48 0.10
N PHE A 124 2.88 -22.99 1.04
CA PHE A 124 4.06 -22.18 0.76
C PHE A 124 5.36 -22.94 1.03
N ILE A 125 6.31 -22.78 0.12
CA ILE A 125 7.66 -23.32 0.22
C ILE A 125 8.65 -22.16 0.37
N GLU A 126 9.29 -22.08 1.54
CA GLU A 126 10.37 -21.14 1.77
C GLU A 126 11.55 -21.44 0.83
N SER A 127 11.92 -20.44 0.02
CA SER A 127 12.83 -20.58 -1.12
C SER A 127 13.82 -19.42 -1.24
N ALA A 128 13.95 -18.53 -0.24
CA ALA A 128 14.82 -17.36 -0.33
C ALA A 128 16.26 -17.72 -0.67
N GLY A 129 16.79 -18.82 -0.13
CA GLY A 129 18.19 -19.20 -0.38
C GLY A 129 18.45 -19.75 -1.77
N VAL A 130 17.45 -20.36 -2.40
CA VAL A 130 17.55 -20.81 -3.79
C VAL A 130 17.39 -19.62 -4.74
N ALA A 131 16.47 -18.72 -4.41
CA ALA A 131 16.19 -17.49 -5.13
C ALA A 131 17.33 -16.45 -5.02
N GLY A 132 18.22 -16.58 -4.05
CA GLY A 132 19.30 -15.62 -3.79
C GLY A 132 18.84 -14.39 -3.01
N LEU A 133 17.72 -14.50 -2.29
CA LEU A 133 17.10 -13.47 -1.47
C LEU A 133 17.24 -13.73 0.05
N ASP A 134 17.82 -14.86 0.47
CA ASP A 134 18.11 -15.19 1.88
C ASP A 134 19.25 -14.35 2.46
N PHE A 135 19.34 -13.09 2.06
CA PHE A 135 20.38 -12.18 2.48
C PHE A 135 20.54 -12.23 3.98
N THR A 136 21.64 -12.88 4.37
CA THR A 136 22.22 -12.86 5.69
C THR A 136 23.59 -12.24 5.50
N ILE A 137 23.74 -10.95 5.79
CA ILE A 137 25.06 -10.33 5.67
C ILE A 137 25.83 -10.56 6.97
N GLY A 138 27.04 -11.09 6.83
CA GLY A 138 28.00 -11.31 7.91
C GLY A 138 28.51 -10.00 8.57
N PRO A 139 29.69 -10.01 9.20
CA PRO A 139 29.85 -10.06 10.65
C PRO A 139 29.31 -8.90 11.51
N SER A 140 28.57 -7.92 10.99
CA SER A 140 27.75 -7.03 11.83
C SER A 140 26.82 -6.09 11.03
N THR A 141 25.79 -6.64 10.37
CA THR A 141 24.36 -6.25 10.48
C THR A 141 23.60 -6.65 9.22
N ASN A 142 22.38 -7.20 9.38
CA ASN A 142 21.42 -7.32 8.28
C ASN A 142 21.14 -5.93 7.69
N GLY A 143 20.71 -5.90 6.44
CA GLY A 143 20.06 -4.68 5.95
C GLY A 143 18.75 -4.52 6.70
N ARG A 144 18.61 -3.38 7.38
CA ARG A 144 17.34 -3.01 7.99
C ARG A 144 16.48 -2.51 6.85
N HIS A 145 15.61 -3.37 6.35
CA HIS A 145 14.76 -3.05 5.21
C HIS A 145 13.29 -2.95 5.62
N SER A 146 12.54 -2.17 4.86
CA SER A 146 11.10 -2.05 4.97
C SER A 146 10.48 -1.89 3.59
N GLY A 147 9.16 -2.09 3.54
CA GLY A 147 8.37 -1.81 2.35
C GLY A 147 8.86 -2.58 1.13
N PRO A 148 9.04 -3.91 1.19
CA PRO A 148 9.35 -4.66 -0.02
C PRO A 148 8.30 -4.37 -1.09
N THR A 149 8.71 -4.27 -2.35
CA THR A 149 7.80 -3.99 -3.47
C THR A 149 8.22 -4.78 -4.69
N PHE A 150 7.29 -5.59 -5.20
CA PHE A 150 7.42 -6.26 -6.49
C PHE A 150 6.87 -5.38 -7.62
N GLY A 151 7.55 -5.42 -8.77
CA GLY A 151 7.11 -4.81 -10.02
C GLY A 151 8.05 -5.17 -11.17
N ASP A 152 7.56 -5.15 -12.41
CA ASP A 152 8.44 -5.25 -13.59
C ASP A 152 9.12 -3.89 -13.81
N LEU A 153 10.35 -3.76 -13.30
CA LEU A 153 11.03 -2.47 -13.17
C LEU A 153 11.95 -2.16 -14.34
N ASP A 154 12.23 -3.13 -15.21
CA ASP A 154 12.97 -2.92 -16.46
C ASP A 154 12.18 -3.26 -17.74
N GLY A 155 10.94 -3.73 -17.59
CA GLY A 155 10.00 -3.98 -18.68
C GLY A 155 10.24 -5.29 -19.42
N ASP A 156 10.90 -6.26 -18.78
CA ASP A 156 11.22 -7.55 -19.40
C ASP A 156 10.14 -8.63 -19.20
N GLY A 157 9.14 -8.36 -18.36
CA GLY A 157 8.01 -9.24 -18.09
C GLY A 157 8.10 -10.03 -16.79
N ASP A 158 9.17 -9.85 -16.01
CA ASP A 158 9.38 -10.55 -14.75
C ASP A 158 9.30 -9.58 -13.56
N LEU A 159 8.74 -10.02 -12.42
CA LEU A 159 8.67 -9.17 -11.23
C LEU A 159 10.04 -9.06 -10.55
N ASP A 160 10.58 -7.85 -10.51
CA ASP A 160 11.76 -7.44 -9.75
C ASP A 160 11.39 -7.04 -8.32
N LEU A 161 12.38 -7.03 -7.41
CA LEU A 161 12.16 -6.69 -6.00
C LEU A 161 12.96 -5.47 -5.57
N LEU A 162 12.25 -4.44 -5.12
CA LEU A 162 12.83 -3.24 -4.47
C LEU A 162 12.61 -3.27 -2.96
N LEU A 163 13.65 -2.95 -2.19
CA LEU A 163 13.62 -2.86 -0.73
C LEU A 163 14.03 -1.47 -0.25
N GLY A 164 13.21 -0.87 0.62
CA GLY A 164 13.52 0.38 1.30
C GLY A 164 14.64 0.19 2.33
N GLY A 165 15.54 1.16 2.46
CA GLY A 165 16.62 1.16 3.45
C GLY A 165 16.24 1.93 4.72
N LEU A 166 16.68 1.43 5.88
CA LEU A 166 16.45 2.07 7.19
C LEU A 166 17.76 2.45 7.87
N GLU A 167 17.73 3.53 8.64
CA GLU A 167 18.86 4.16 9.34
C GLU A 167 20.11 4.38 8.47
N GLY A 168 19.91 4.88 7.25
CA GLY A 168 20.98 5.09 6.28
C GLY A 168 21.58 3.79 5.74
N GLY A 169 20.93 2.65 6.00
CA GLY A 169 21.20 1.40 5.31
C GLY A 169 20.85 1.52 3.82
N PRO A 170 21.55 0.78 2.94
CA PRO A 170 21.32 0.90 1.51
C PRO A 170 19.93 0.37 1.13
N MET A 171 19.25 1.07 0.22
CA MET A 171 18.19 0.46 -0.58
C MET A 171 18.74 -0.68 -1.42
N LYS A 172 17.87 -1.61 -1.81
CA LYS A 172 18.25 -2.76 -2.65
C LYS A 172 17.27 -2.97 -3.79
N LEU A 173 17.81 -3.13 -5.00
CA LEU A 173 17.05 -3.58 -6.16
C LEU A 173 17.60 -4.93 -6.64
N PHE A 174 16.70 -5.88 -6.83
CA PHE A 174 16.99 -7.22 -7.30
C PHE A 174 16.25 -7.50 -8.59
N ALA A 175 16.99 -7.84 -9.64
CA ALA A 175 16.45 -8.25 -10.92
C ALA A 175 16.07 -9.74 -10.89
N ASN A 176 14.86 -10.10 -11.30
CA ASN A 176 14.46 -11.49 -11.51
C ASN A 176 14.89 -11.96 -12.91
N ASP A 177 15.15 -13.26 -13.08
CA ASP A 177 15.52 -13.84 -14.38
C ASP A 177 14.37 -14.62 -15.04
N GLY A 178 13.15 -14.43 -14.54
CA GLY A 178 11.92 -15.11 -14.94
C GLY A 178 11.78 -16.53 -14.41
N THR A 179 12.69 -16.97 -13.53
CA THR A 179 12.61 -18.28 -12.87
C THR A 179 12.48 -18.19 -11.35
N GLY A 180 12.18 -16.99 -10.84
CA GLY A 180 12.17 -16.70 -9.41
C GLY A 180 13.57 -16.60 -8.79
N ARG A 181 14.60 -16.37 -9.62
CA ARG A 181 15.99 -16.19 -9.18
C ARG A 181 16.42 -14.74 -9.35
N PHE A 182 16.93 -14.18 -8.27
CA PHE A 182 17.19 -12.76 -8.15
C PHE A 182 18.69 -12.42 -8.14
N THR A 183 19.03 -11.29 -8.74
CA THR A 183 20.40 -10.74 -8.76
C THR A 183 20.41 -9.28 -8.27
N ASP A 184 21.30 -8.94 -7.33
CA ASP A 184 21.47 -7.56 -6.84
C ASP A 184 22.00 -6.67 -7.98
N VAL A 185 21.16 -5.72 -8.43
CA VAL A 185 21.45 -4.74 -9.48
C VAL A 185 21.53 -3.31 -8.94
N THR A 186 21.51 -3.13 -7.61
CA THR A 186 21.47 -1.82 -6.93
C THR A 186 22.54 -0.83 -7.44
N ALA A 187 23.77 -1.31 -7.65
CA ALA A 187 24.88 -0.46 -8.09
C ALA A 187 24.74 0.01 -9.55
N ALA A 188 23.98 -0.71 -10.37
CA ALA A 188 23.71 -0.35 -11.75
C ALA A 188 22.46 0.54 -11.89
N SER A 189 21.49 0.39 -10.97
CA SER A 189 20.19 1.03 -11.07
C SER A 189 20.17 2.50 -10.67
N GLY A 190 21.12 2.96 -9.84
CA GLY A 190 21.17 4.32 -9.30
C GLY A 190 20.67 4.43 -7.86
N PHE A 191 20.01 3.41 -7.32
CA PHE A 191 19.60 3.36 -5.91
C PHE A 191 20.79 3.24 -4.94
N ASP A 192 21.99 2.90 -5.42
CA ASP A 192 23.23 2.97 -4.63
C ASP A 192 23.59 4.38 -4.15
N ARG A 193 22.92 5.40 -4.73
CA ARG A 193 23.09 6.81 -4.39
C ARG A 193 21.99 7.37 -3.50
N ALA A 194 20.93 6.60 -3.20
CA ALA A 194 19.89 7.03 -2.28
C ALA A 194 20.50 7.45 -0.93
N GLN A 195 20.06 8.58 -0.41
CA GLN A 195 20.54 9.19 0.83
C GLN A 195 19.46 9.30 1.91
N ALA A 196 18.19 9.02 1.60
CA ALA A 196 17.11 9.02 2.59
C ALA A 196 17.43 8.06 3.74
N ASP A 197 17.37 8.58 4.96
CA ASP A 197 17.75 7.81 6.16
C ASP A 197 16.75 6.68 6.43
N GLN A 198 15.48 6.87 6.10
CA GLN A 198 14.41 5.91 6.34
C GLN A 198 13.54 5.85 5.10
N THR A 199 13.38 4.68 4.50
CA THR A 199 12.39 4.42 3.45
C THR A 199 11.49 3.31 3.96
N ILE A 200 10.28 3.69 4.34
CA ILE A 200 9.34 2.83 5.09
C ILE A 200 8.51 2.00 4.13
N SER A 201 8.08 2.60 3.02
CA SER A 201 7.14 2.00 2.09
C SER A 201 7.19 2.68 0.73
N MET A 202 6.64 1.99 -0.27
CA MET A 202 6.71 2.39 -1.67
C MET A 202 5.42 2.04 -2.41
N ALA A 203 5.19 2.74 -3.52
CA ALA A 203 4.17 2.45 -4.52
C ALA A 203 4.77 2.61 -5.92
N LEU A 204 4.22 1.90 -6.91
CA LEU A 204 4.65 1.98 -8.31
C LEU A 204 3.53 2.51 -9.20
N GLY A 205 3.88 3.34 -10.19
CA GLY A 205 2.95 3.87 -11.17
C GLY A 205 3.67 4.69 -12.24
N ASP A 206 3.09 4.77 -13.43
CA ASP A 206 3.58 5.58 -14.56
C ASP A 206 3.06 7.02 -14.39
N TYR A 207 3.82 7.89 -13.71
CA TYR A 207 3.33 9.24 -13.39
C TYR A 207 3.52 10.24 -14.54
N ASP A 208 4.45 9.99 -15.48
CA ASP A 208 4.71 10.89 -16.61
C ASP A 208 4.25 10.36 -17.97
N ALA A 209 3.51 9.25 -17.96
CA ALA A 209 2.83 8.62 -19.09
C ALA A 209 3.80 8.18 -20.19
N ASP A 210 5.00 7.74 -19.81
CA ASP A 210 6.01 7.24 -20.74
C ASP A 210 6.02 5.70 -20.87
N GLY A 211 5.24 5.03 -20.02
CA GLY A 211 4.94 3.61 -20.05
C GLY A 211 5.79 2.75 -19.12
N ASP A 212 6.77 3.29 -18.42
CA ASP A 212 7.50 2.56 -17.38
C ASP A 212 6.97 2.84 -15.96
N LEU A 213 7.37 1.99 -15.01
CA LEU A 213 6.90 2.09 -13.62
C LEU A 213 7.87 2.93 -12.81
N ASP A 214 7.44 4.12 -12.40
CA ASP A 214 8.15 4.99 -11.48
C ASP A 214 7.93 4.57 -10.02
N VAL A 215 8.81 5.04 -9.13
CA VAL A 215 8.78 4.67 -7.70
C VAL A 215 8.45 5.87 -6.84
N LEU A 216 7.34 5.79 -6.11
CA LEU A 216 6.94 6.73 -5.07
C LEU A 216 7.27 6.15 -3.69
N MET A 217 7.92 6.91 -2.83
CA MET A 217 8.48 6.46 -1.56
C MET A 217 7.98 7.30 -0.38
N ALA A 218 7.89 6.69 0.80
CA ALA A 218 7.63 7.39 2.06
C ALA A 218 8.79 7.21 3.06
N HIS A 219 9.13 8.27 3.81
CA HIS A 219 10.41 8.37 4.53
C HIS A 219 10.36 8.81 6.00
N TRP A 220 9.42 8.31 6.80
CA TRP A 220 9.24 8.74 8.19
C TRP A 220 10.55 8.90 9.00
N GLY A 221 10.79 10.11 9.50
CA GLY A 221 11.96 10.46 10.30
C GLY A 221 13.19 10.94 9.50
N THR A 222 13.10 11.06 8.18
CA THR A 222 14.19 11.58 7.34
C THR A 222 14.27 13.12 7.43
N PRO A 223 15.43 13.72 7.77
CA PRO A 223 15.58 15.17 7.81
C PRO A 223 15.37 15.83 6.43
N ARG A 224 14.69 16.98 6.39
CA ARG A 224 14.46 17.78 5.18
C ARG A 224 14.93 19.21 5.41
N ASP A 225 15.83 19.78 4.61
CA ASP A 225 16.25 21.18 4.77
C ASP A 225 15.31 22.14 4.00
N PRO A 226 14.46 22.93 4.67
CA PRO A 226 13.55 23.86 3.98
C PRO A 226 14.27 25.06 3.36
N ALA A 227 15.50 25.38 3.80
CA ALA A 227 16.30 26.47 3.24
C ALA A 227 17.03 26.07 1.96
N ILE A 228 17.19 24.75 1.76
CA ILE A 228 17.77 24.15 0.56
C ILE A 228 16.84 22.98 0.19
N PRO A 229 15.63 23.24 -0.34
CA PRO A 229 14.72 22.19 -0.78
C PRO A 229 15.41 21.44 -1.93
N GLY A 230 16.09 20.37 -1.55
CA GLY A 230 16.86 19.51 -2.42
C GLY A 230 15.98 18.37 -2.92
N GLU A 231 16.66 17.36 -3.42
CA GLU A 231 16.00 16.11 -3.72
C GLU A 231 15.56 15.44 -2.41
N THR A 232 14.26 15.16 -2.27
CA THR A 232 13.70 14.49 -1.09
C THR A 232 13.58 12.99 -1.27
N GLU A 233 13.95 12.48 -2.45
CA GLU A 233 13.95 11.08 -2.85
C GLU A 233 12.57 10.40 -2.72
N THR A 234 11.52 11.21 -2.71
CA THR A 234 10.13 10.80 -2.61
C THR A 234 9.60 10.23 -3.92
N LEU A 235 10.03 10.74 -5.07
CA LEU A 235 9.67 10.21 -6.39
C LEU A 235 10.93 9.98 -7.22
N TRP A 236 11.03 8.79 -7.78
CA TRP A 236 12.09 8.36 -8.65
C TRP A 236 11.52 7.99 -10.00
N ARG A 237 11.99 8.70 -11.03
CA ARG A 237 11.65 8.38 -12.40
C ARG A 237 12.41 7.16 -12.85
N ASN A 238 11.72 6.24 -13.50
CA ASN A 238 12.33 5.12 -14.18
C ASN A 238 12.71 5.53 -15.61
N ASP A 239 13.88 5.10 -16.07
CA ASP A 239 14.34 5.26 -17.45
C ASP A 239 14.94 3.93 -17.93
N SER A 240 14.53 2.82 -17.30
CA SER A 240 15.11 1.51 -17.49
C SER A 240 14.79 0.95 -18.87
N GLN A 241 15.59 -0.01 -19.29
CA GLN A 241 15.34 -0.83 -20.47
C GLN A 241 15.55 -2.29 -20.04
N PRO A 242 14.99 -3.29 -20.77
CA PRO A 242 15.11 -4.68 -20.36
C PRO A 242 16.57 -5.10 -20.09
N GLY A 243 16.84 -5.54 -18.87
CA GLY A 243 18.16 -5.90 -18.32
C GLY A 243 19.10 -4.73 -18.00
N ALA A 244 18.62 -3.49 -18.02
CA ALA A 244 19.41 -2.27 -17.86
C ALA A 244 18.65 -1.22 -17.04
N PHE A 245 18.71 -1.37 -15.73
CA PHE A 245 18.09 -0.47 -14.75
C PHE A 245 18.70 0.93 -14.74
N ALA A 246 17.84 1.95 -14.68
CA ALA A 246 18.24 3.35 -14.53
C ALA A 246 17.13 4.16 -13.84
N PHE A 247 17.37 4.58 -12.60
CA PHE A 247 16.45 5.41 -11.82
C PHE A 247 17.08 6.75 -11.48
N THR A 248 16.28 7.81 -11.56
CA THR A 248 16.69 9.18 -11.23
C THR A 248 15.71 9.78 -10.25
N PRO A 249 16.16 10.32 -9.09
CA PRO A 249 15.24 10.98 -8.18
C PRO A 249 14.82 12.34 -8.78
N VAL A 250 13.52 12.63 -8.74
CA VAL A 250 12.90 13.75 -9.44
C VAL A 250 11.97 14.60 -8.55
N SER A 251 11.93 14.37 -7.24
CA SER A 251 11.02 15.08 -6.33
C SER A 251 11.17 16.60 -6.42
N ALA A 252 12.39 17.08 -6.64
CA ALA A 252 12.67 18.51 -6.80
C ALA A 252 12.12 19.06 -8.13
N THR A 253 12.23 18.30 -9.23
CA THR A 253 11.81 18.74 -10.57
C THR A 253 10.32 18.61 -10.80
N THR A 254 9.67 17.60 -10.21
CA THR A 254 8.20 17.44 -10.27
C THR A 254 7.47 18.39 -9.32
N GLY A 255 8.20 18.98 -8.36
CA GLY A 255 7.70 19.95 -7.40
C GLY A 255 7.17 19.34 -6.10
N ILE A 256 7.00 18.01 -6.03
CA ILE A 256 6.44 17.33 -4.84
C ILE A 256 7.27 17.55 -3.58
N ALA A 257 8.59 17.77 -3.74
CA ALA A 257 9.48 18.08 -2.63
C ALA A 257 8.94 19.26 -1.80
N ASN A 258 8.33 20.25 -2.46
CA ASN A 258 7.75 21.43 -1.82
C ASN A 258 6.28 21.28 -1.40
N LEU A 259 5.56 20.33 -1.99
CA LEU A 259 4.12 20.14 -1.75
C LEU A 259 3.86 19.30 -0.49
N LEU A 260 4.77 18.38 -0.18
CA LEU A 260 4.74 17.63 1.07
C LEU A 260 5.30 18.53 2.19
N ALA A 261 4.49 18.75 3.23
CA ALA A 261 4.72 19.79 4.21
C ALA A 261 5.98 19.53 5.06
N PHE A 262 6.88 20.52 5.12
CA PHE A 262 8.09 20.48 5.94
C PHE A 262 7.86 20.83 7.41
N ASP A 263 6.77 21.53 7.73
CA ASP A 263 6.50 22.02 9.08
C ASP A 263 5.16 21.47 9.56
N LEU A 264 5.25 20.38 10.31
CA LEU A 264 4.16 19.83 11.10
C LEU A 264 4.45 20.21 12.56
N PRO A 265 3.83 21.28 13.11
CA PRO A 265 4.10 21.74 14.47
C PRO A 265 3.82 20.69 15.56
N GLN A 266 3.03 19.66 15.22
CA GLN A 266 2.69 18.52 16.06
C GLN A 266 3.72 17.38 15.95
N GLY A 267 4.62 17.45 14.96
CA GLY A 267 5.65 16.45 14.69
C GLY A 267 6.66 16.34 15.82
N VAL A 268 6.93 15.11 16.23
CA VAL A 268 7.71 14.79 17.44
C VAL A 268 9.22 15.01 17.28
N LEU A 269 9.73 14.97 16.05
CA LEU A 269 11.12 15.29 15.74
C LEU A 269 11.31 16.79 15.47
N GLY A 270 10.21 17.56 15.53
CA GLY A 270 10.14 18.98 15.20
C GLY A 270 9.85 19.22 13.72
N ALA A 271 9.95 20.50 13.33
CA ALA A 271 9.90 20.91 11.94
C ALA A 271 11.05 20.26 11.16
N ASN A 272 10.91 20.18 9.84
CA ASN A 272 11.95 19.80 8.88
C ASN A 272 12.29 18.31 8.90
N PHE A 273 11.29 17.47 9.15
CA PHE A 273 11.38 16.02 9.01
C PHE A 273 10.25 15.54 8.12
N ASP A 274 10.52 14.45 7.42
CA ASP A 274 9.51 13.68 6.72
C ASP A 274 8.70 12.85 7.71
N TYR A 275 7.39 12.80 7.52
CA TYR A 275 6.45 12.03 8.33
C TYR A 275 5.46 11.23 7.46
N THR A 276 5.82 10.99 6.20
CA THR A 276 5.05 10.16 5.26
C THR A 276 5.12 8.68 5.62
N PHE A 277 4.03 7.95 5.39
CA PHE A 277 3.92 6.54 5.76
C PHE A 277 3.40 5.61 4.67
N ALA A 278 2.33 5.97 3.95
CA ALA A 278 1.75 5.11 2.93
C ALA A 278 1.46 5.93 1.66
N PRO A 279 2.28 5.77 0.61
CA PRO A 279 2.03 6.34 -0.70
C PRO A 279 1.07 5.47 -1.52
N GLY A 280 0.32 6.10 -2.42
CA GLY A 280 -0.42 5.41 -3.46
C GLY A 280 -0.66 6.30 -4.67
N PHE A 281 -0.78 5.65 -5.84
CA PHE A 281 -1.20 6.25 -7.10
C PHE A 281 -2.66 5.88 -7.40
N ALA A 282 -3.43 6.85 -7.93
CA ALA A 282 -4.76 6.64 -8.48
C ALA A 282 -5.17 7.82 -9.38
N ASP A 283 -5.95 7.58 -10.43
CA ASP A 283 -6.63 8.65 -11.17
C ASP A 283 -7.88 9.08 -10.37
N ILE A 284 -7.77 10.16 -9.58
CA ILE A 284 -8.87 10.57 -8.68
C ILE A 284 -9.79 11.62 -9.30
N ASP A 285 -9.35 12.30 -10.36
CA ASP A 285 -10.14 13.35 -11.02
C ASP A 285 -10.66 12.97 -12.41
N GLY A 286 -10.32 11.78 -12.88
CA GLY A 286 -10.83 11.17 -14.11
C GLY A 286 -10.16 11.71 -15.36
N ASP A 287 -8.99 12.34 -15.24
CA ASP A 287 -8.21 12.87 -16.36
C ASP A 287 -7.22 11.85 -16.96
N ARG A 288 -7.08 10.69 -16.28
CA ARG A 288 -6.24 9.53 -16.63
C ARG A 288 -4.75 9.67 -16.32
N ASP A 289 -4.34 10.77 -15.70
CA ASP A 289 -3.01 10.88 -15.15
C ASP A 289 -3.04 10.35 -13.69
N LEU A 290 -2.03 9.58 -13.29
CA LEU A 290 -2.00 9.06 -11.92
C LEU A 290 -1.66 10.18 -10.92
N ASP A 291 -2.59 10.45 -10.01
CA ASP A 291 -2.43 11.36 -8.89
C ASP A 291 -1.81 10.66 -7.68
N ILE A 292 -1.32 11.43 -6.71
CA ILE A 292 -0.70 10.90 -5.49
C ILE A 292 -1.61 11.11 -4.29
N LEU A 293 -1.91 10.02 -3.60
CA LEU A 293 -2.50 10.02 -2.26
C LEU A 293 -1.40 9.63 -1.27
N MET A 294 -0.99 10.58 -0.43
CA MET A 294 0.11 10.40 0.51
C MET A 294 -0.43 10.47 1.94
N VAL A 295 -0.43 9.32 2.63
CA VAL A 295 -0.71 9.27 4.06
C VAL A 295 0.51 9.73 4.86
N SER A 296 0.29 10.53 5.89
CA SER A 296 1.34 11.01 6.78
C SER A 296 0.83 11.22 8.20
N ASP A 297 1.76 11.15 9.14
CA ASP A 297 1.51 11.46 10.54
C ASP A 297 1.20 12.97 10.73
N PHE A 298 0.71 13.33 11.92
CA PHE A 298 0.62 14.72 12.38
C PHE A 298 -0.14 15.69 11.46
N ARG A 299 -1.27 15.25 10.86
CA ARG A 299 -2.11 15.98 9.89
C ARG A 299 -1.33 16.32 8.61
N GLY A 300 -0.34 15.49 8.30
CA GLY A 300 0.56 15.67 7.17
C GLY A 300 -0.06 15.26 5.85
N SER A 301 -1.05 14.36 5.83
CA SER A 301 -1.57 13.72 4.63
C SER A 301 -1.99 14.70 3.54
N LYS A 302 -1.77 14.31 2.28
CA LYS A 302 -1.98 15.16 1.10
C LYS A 302 -2.53 14.34 -0.06
N VAL A 303 -3.29 15.04 -0.90
CA VAL A 303 -3.63 14.62 -2.25
C VAL A 303 -2.92 15.58 -3.20
N LEU A 304 -2.11 15.05 -4.12
CA LEU A 304 -1.39 15.83 -5.13
C LEU A 304 -1.90 15.44 -6.51
N LEU A 305 -2.40 16.42 -7.25
CA LEU A 305 -2.92 16.26 -8.59
C LEU A 305 -1.79 16.30 -9.61
N ASN A 306 -1.76 15.34 -10.51
CA ASN A 306 -0.85 15.32 -11.64
C ASN A 306 -1.31 16.37 -12.67
N ASN A 307 -0.38 17.17 -13.20
CA ASN A 307 -0.71 18.21 -14.16
C ASN A 307 -0.59 17.75 -15.63
N GLY A 308 -0.39 16.44 -15.88
CA GLY A 308 -0.20 15.85 -17.21
C GLY A 308 1.08 16.31 -17.92
N ASN A 309 2.07 16.76 -17.15
CA ASN A 309 3.33 17.29 -17.68
C ASN A 309 4.55 16.93 -16.82
N GLY A 310 4.43 15.88 -16.00
CA GLY A 310 5.47 15.43 -15.07
C GLY A 310 5.64 16.32 -13.84
N THR A 311 4.65 17.16 -13.52
CA THR A 311 4.65 17.99 -12.29
C THR A 311 3.33 17.84 -11.55
N PHE A 312 3.34 18.17 -10.26
CA PHE A 312 2.16 18.04 -9.40
C PHE A 312 1.69 19.39 -8.85
N SER A 313 0.41 19.44 -8.49
CA SER A 313 -0.25 20.53 -7.77
C SER A 313 -0.87 19.98 -6.49
N ALA A 314 -0.92 20.77 -5.41
CA ALA A 314 -1.70 20.36 -4.24
C ALA A 314 -3.20 20.40 -4.55
N SER A 315 -3.93 19.35 -4.18
CA SER A 315 -5.40 19.39 -4.17
C SER A 315 -5.91 20.46 -3.20
N THR A 316 -7.10 20.98 -3.48
CA THR A 316 -7.80 21.88 -2.54
C THR A 316 -8.39 21.12 -1.35
N PHE A 317 -8.55 19.80 -1.47
CA PHE A 317 -8.96 18.94 -0.37
C PHE A 317 -7.81 18.81 0.64
N THR A 318 -8.14 18.96 1.93
CA THR A 318 -7.18 18.77 3.02
C THR A 318 -7.71 17.67 3.94
N PRO A 319 -7.07 16.48 3.96
CA PRO A 319 -7.45 15.39 4.84
C PRO A 319 -7.40 15.80 6.32
N ASP A 320 -8.34 15.30 7.11
CA ASP A 320 -8.45 15.52 8.56
C ASP A 320 -8.25 14.23 9.38
N ASP A 321 -7.42 13.34 8.85
CA ASP A 321 -7.03 12.03 9.41
C ASP A 321 -6.24 12.10 10.72
N GLU A 322 -5.71 13.27 11.05
CA GLU A 322 -4.97 13.59 12.28
C GLU A 322 -3.60 12.94 12.40
N ASN A 323 -3.51 11.61 12.37
CA ASN A 323 -2.25 10.87 12.44
C ASN A 323 -2.38 9.64 11.55
N GLY A 324 -2.41 9.86 10.23
CA GLY A 324 -2.58 8.80 9.25
C GLY A 324 -1.40 7.84 9.24
N MET A 325 -1.68 6.55 9.07
CA MET A 325 -0.69 5.47 9.09
C MET A 325 -0.72 4.67 7.78
N GLY A 326 -1.72 3.82 7.59
CA GLY A 326 -1.93 3.04 6.37
C GLY A 326 -3.00 3.61 5.47
N ALA A 327 -3.07 3.08 4.25
CA ALA A 327 -4.02 3.45 3.23
C ALA A 327 -4.69 2.21 2.63
N ALA A 328 -5.87 2.38 2.07
CA ALA A 328 -6.41 1.54 1.01
C ALA A 328 -7.16 2.45 0.02
N ILE A 329 -6.98 2.20 -1.28
CA ILE A 329 -7.62 2.98 -2.37
C ILE A 329 -8.48 2.02 -3.19
N GLY A 330 -9.74 2.39 -3.43
CA GLY A 330 -10.68 1.55 -4.16
C GLY A 330 -12.07 2.18 -4.27
N ASP A 331 -12.86 1.73 -5.26
CA ASP A 331 -14.26 2.14 -5.48
C ASP A 331 -15.14 1.31 -4.54
N PHE A 332 -15.35 1.78 -3.31
CA PHE A 332 -16.04 0.97 -2.28
C PHE A 332 -17.56 1.05 -2.40
N ASP A 333 -18.09 2.12 -3.00
CA ASP A 333 -19.52 2.34 -3.18
C ASP A 333 -20.02 2.10 -4.62
N ASN A 334 -19.14 1.55 -5.47
CA ASN A 334 -19.41 1.13 -6.84
C ASN A 334 -19.98 2.27 -7.70
N ASP A 335 -19.52 3.50 -7.48
CA ASP A 335 -19.93 4.68 -8.24
C ASP A 335 -19.00 5.01 -9.43
N GLY A 336 -17.83 4.37 -9.47
CA GLY A 336 -16.86 4.41 -10.55
C GLY A 336 -15.71 5.38 -10.37
N ASP A 337 -15.63 6.08 -9.24
CA ASP A 337 -14.41 6.78 -8.83
C ASP A 337 -13.69 6.07 -7.65
N PHE A 338 -12.45 6.47 -7.37
CA PHE A 338 -11.66 5.82 -6.32
C PHE A 338 -11.70 6.60 -5.02
N ASP A 339 -12.13 5.92 -3.96
CA ASP A 339 -12.16 6.42 -2.60
C ASP A 339 -10.87 6.12 -1.85
N TRP A 340 -10.74 6.74 -0.68
CA TRP A 340 -9.55 6.62 0.14
C TRP A 340 -9.87 6.33 1.61
N PHE A 341 -9.53 5.13 2.04
CA PHE A 341 -9.51 4.76 3.45
C PHE A 341 -8.13 5.06 4.05
N VAL A 342 -8.12 5.76 5.18
CA VAL A 342 -6.91 6.06 5.95
C VAL A 342 -7.08 5.53 7.36
N SER A 343 -6.23 4.58 7.74
CA SER A 343 -6.11 4.17 9.14
C SER A 343 -5.33 5.22 9.92
N SER A 344 -5.67 5.45 11.19
CA SER A 344 -5.02 6.52 11.97
C SER A 344 -5.00 6.25 13.47
N ILE A 345 -4.25 7.08 14.20
CA ILE A 345 -4.35 7.14 15.66
C ILE A 345 -5.66 7.84 16.05
N ASN A 346 -6.45 7.22 16.93
CA ASN A 346 -7.76 7.72 17.40
C ASN A 346 -8.87 7.67 16.35
N GLY A 347 -8.76 6.75 15.39
CA GLY A 347 -9.86 6.37 14.52
C GLY A 347 -9.60 6.58 13.04
N ASN A 348 -10.23 5.78 12.20
CA ASN A 348 -10.01 5.80 10.76
C ASN A 348 -10.81 6.92 10.07
N ARG A 349 -10.40 7.30 8.86
CA ARG A 349 -11.15 8.18 7.96
C ARG A 349 -11.49 7.38 6.69
N LEU A 350 -12.73 7.49 6.25
CA LEU A 350 -13.15 7.08 4.91
C LEU A 350 -13.48 8.36 4.14
N PHE A 351 -12.69 8.64 3.11
CA PHE A 351 -12.89 9.76 2.21
C PHE A 351 -13.55 9.27 0.93
N GLU A 352 -14.83 9.58 0.78
CA GLU A 352 -15.61 9.36 -0.43
C GLU A 352 -15.17 10.36 -1.49
N ASN A 353 -14.79 9.89 -2.67
CA ASN A 353 -14.62 10.76 -3.81
C ASN A 353 -16.00 11.09 -4.38
N LEU A 354 -16.19 12.33 -4.82
CA LEU A 354 -17.47 12.83 -5.36
C LEU A 354 -17.35 13.14 -6.86
N GLY A 355 -16.32 12.60 -7.49
CA GLY A 355 -15.83 12.91 -8.82
C GLY A 355 -14.93 14.14 -8.87
N GLY A 356 -14.00 14.14 -9.84
CA GLY A 356 -13.13 15.29 -10.14
C GLY A 356 -12.14 15.62 -9.02
N GLY A 357 -11.70 14.62 -8.24
CA GLY A 357 -10.69 14.75 -7.20
C GLY A 357 -11.18 15.48 -5.93
N SER A 358 -12.50 15.55 -5.72
CA SER A 358 -13.12 16.20 -4.58
C SER A 358 -13.61 15.18 -3.58
N PHE A 359 -13.06 15.20 -2.36
CA PHE A 359 -13.43 14.24 -1.32
C PHE A 359 -14.38 14.80 -0.26
N LEU A 360 -15.18 13.91 0.31
CA LEU A 360 -15.97 14.09 1.54
C LEU A 360 -15.60 13.02 2.57
N ARG A 361 -15.33 13.40 3.80
CA ARG A 361 -15.24 12.43 4.90
C ARG A 361 -16.62 11.85 5.22
N ASN A 362 -16.80 10.55 5.01
CA ASN A 362 -17.98 9.84 5.47
C ASN A 362 -17.86 9.47 6.96
N SER A 363 -18.25 10.39 7.83
CA SER A 363 -18.29 10.15 9.28
C SER A 363 -19.40 9.20 9.73
N ALA A 364 -20.35 8.86 8.85
CA ALA A 364 -21.44 7.93 9.12
C ALA A 364 -21.09 6.48 8.74
N SER A 365 -19.94 6.26 8.09
CA SER A 365 -19.45 4.96 7.62
C SER A 365 -19.33 3.92 8.74
N GLY A 366 -19.09 4.32 9.97
CA GLY A 366 -18.92 3.40 11.09
C GLY A 366 -17.51 2.84 11.26
N VAL A 367 -16.56 3.17 10.37
CA VAL A 367 -15.15 2.72 10.48
C VAL A 367 -14.30 3.58 11.43
N GLU A 368 -14.80 4.73 11.88
CA GLU A 368 -14.04 5.64 12.75
C GLU A 368 -13.59 5.01 14.08
N PRO A 369 -14.36 4.13 14.75
CA PRO A 369 -13.90 3.39 15.93
C PRO A 369 -12.84 2.30 15.63
N GLY A 370 -11.81 2.67 14.86
CA GLY A 370 -10.72 1.82 14.39
C GLY A 370 -9.82 1.24 15.46
N GLY A 371 -9.55 2.00 16.52
CA GLY A 371 -8.41 1.75 17.41
C GLY A 371 -7.17 2.49 16.93
N TRP A 372 -5.98 1.96 17.21
CA TRP A 372 -4.73 2.43 16.60
C TRP A 372 -4.39 1.59 15.37
N GLY A 373 -4.74 2.12 14.20
CA GLY A 373 -4.60 1.44 12.91
C GLY A 373 -3.23 1.58 12.23
N TRP A 374 -2.88 0.55 11.44
CA TRP A 374 -1.67 0.47 10.61
C TRP A 374 -2.04 0.04 9.18
N GLY A 375 -1.42 -0.99 8.61
CA GLY A 375 -1.75 -1.49 7.27
C GLY A 375 -3.21 -1.88 7.12
N SER A 376 -3.77 -1.61 5.95
CA SER A 376 -5.14 -1.92 5.56
C SER A 376 -5.19 -2.34 4.09
N CYS A 377 -6.21 -3.10 3.69
CA CYS A 377 -6.49 -3.44 2.30
C CYS A 377 -8.00 -3.32 2.03
N PHE A 378 -8.36 -2.99 0.79
CA PHE A 378 -9.72 -3.20 0.28
C PHE A 378 -9.79 -4.57 -0.42
N ALA A 379 -10.81 -5.36 -0.11
CA ALA A 379 -11.10 -6.64 -0.75
C ALA A 379 -12.56 -7.03 -0.53
N ASP A 380 -13.13 -7.89 -1.37
CA ASP A 380 -14.50 -8.39 -1.22
C ASP A 380 -14.45 -9.78 -0.54
N PHE A 381 -14.46 -9.81 0.80
CA PHE A 381 -14.16 -11.02 1.58
C PHE A 381 -15.33 -12.01 1.60
N ASN A 382 -16.55 -11.55 1.34
CA ASN A 382 -17.75 -12.39 1.30
C ASN A 382 -18.30 -12.60 -0.13
N ALA A 383 -17.54 -12.17 -1.14
CA ALA A 383 -17.87 -12.21 -2.57
C ALA A 383 -19.24 -11.61 -2.91
N ASP A 384 -19.68 -10.57 -2.19
CA ASP A 384 -21.00 -9.96 -2.36
C ASP A 384 -21.04 -8.81 -3.37
N GLY A 385 -19.87 -8.38 -3.86
CA GLY A 385 -19.66 -7.34 -4.85
C GLY A 385 -19.36 -5.96 -4.26
N TRP A 386 -19.21 -5.84 -2.94
CA TRP A 386 -18.78 -4.62 -2.26
C TRP A 386 -17.36 -4.79 -1.70
N LEU A 387 -16.53 -3.75 -1.78
CA LEU A 387 -15.22 -3.78 -1.13
C LEU A 387 -15.40 -3.59 0.39
N ASP A 388 -14.93 -4.58 1.14
CA ASP A 388 -14.72 -4.56 2.59
C ASP A 388 -13.30 -4.07 2.93
N ILE A 389 -13.02 -3.85 4.22
CA ILE A 389 -11.69 -3.44 4.68
C ILE A 389 -11.18 -4.39 5.76
N TYR A 390 -10.00 -4.97 5.54
CA TYR A 390 -9.23 -5.58 6.63
C TYR A 390 -8.13 -4.62 7.09
N GLN A 391 -8.00 -4.43 8.40
CA GLN A 391 -7.09 -3.47 9.02
C GLN A 391 -6.33 -4.12 10.18
N THR A 392 -5.02 -3.86 10.18
CA THR A 392 -4.12 -4.22 11.28
C THR A 392 -4.11 -3.16 12.37
N ASN A 393 -3.89 -3.57 13.61
CA ASN A 393 -4.04 -2.71 14.78
C ASN A 393 -2.97 -2.95 15.85
N GLY A 394 -2.88 -2.01 16.79
CA GLY A 394 -2.22 -2.20 18.08
C GLY A 394 -1.06 -1.23 18.34
N TRP A 395 -0.92 -0.86 19.62
CA TRP A 395 0.33 -0.32 20.15
C TRP A 395 0.67 -0.87 21.55
N GLU A 396 1.94 -1.10 21.83
CA GLU A 396 2.39 -1.76 23.07
C GLU A 396 2.26 -0.88 24.34
N ALA A 397 2.11 -1.53 25.50
CA ALA A 397 2.16 -0.84 26.80
C ALA A 397 3.60 -0.66 27.26
N GLY A 398 3.91 0.54 27.75
CA GLY A 398 5.13 0.81 28.51
C GLY A 398 6.18 1.62 27.76
N LYS A 399 6.09 1.74 26.43
CA LYS A 399 6.86 2.73 25.66
C LYS A 399 6.15 4.10 25.61
N ASP A 400 4.80 4.12 25.60
CA ASP A 400 3.97 5.32 25.82
C ASP A 400 2.80 5.01 26.80
N PRO A 401 2.67 5.71 27.94
CA PRO A 401 1.55 5.51 28.87
C PRO A 401 0.16 5.81 28.27
N SER A 402 0.07 6.71 27.29
CA SER A 402 -1.17 7.00 26.56
C SER A 402 -1.60 5.85 25.67
N ALA A 403 -0.67 4.96 25.30
CA ALA A 403 -0.94 3.85 24.42
C ALA A 403 -1.39 2.56 25.13
N SER A 404 -1.43 2.57 26.47
CA SER A 404 -1.87 1.44 27.30
C SER A 404 -3.28 0.93 26.99
N LEU A 405 -4.11 1.75 26.34
CA LEU A 405 -5.46 1.39 25.90
C LEU A 405 -5.47 0.52 24.63
N TYR A 406 -4.39 0.51 23.84
CA TYR A 406 -4.33 -0.11 22.50
C TYR A 406 -3.52 -1.41 22.46
N VAL A 407 -3.07 -1.91 23.61
CA VAL A 407 -2.29 -3.17 23.69
C VAL A 407 -3.11 -4.39 23.31
N ASN A 408 -4.41 -4.33 23.59
CA ASN A 408 -5.34 -5.40 23.26
C ASN A 408 -6.30 -4.94 22.14
N ASP A 409 -5.91 -3.94 21.36
CA ASP A 409 -6.66 -3.61 20.15
C ASP A 409 -6.57 -4.80 19.21
N VAL A 410 -7.72 -5.23 18.73
CA VAL A 410 -7.84 -6.31 17.75
C VAL A 410 -7.73 -5.74 16.35
N THR A 411 -7.21 -6.52 15.40
CA THR A 411 -7.47 -6.31 13.97
C THR A 411 -8.96 -6.10 13.69
N ARG A 412 -9.28 -5.39 12.61
CA ARG A 412 -10.65 -5.07 12.23
C ARG A 412 -10.97 -5.65 10.86
N LEU A 413 -12.18 -6.15 10.70
CA LEU A 413 -12.75 -6.55 9.42
C LEU A 413 -14.04 -5.78 9.25
N TRP A 414 -13.99 -4.66 8.53
CA TRP A 414 -15.12 -3.81 8.25
C TRP A 414 -15.86 -4.34 7.03
N MET A 415 -16.99 -5.01 7.25
CA MET A 415 -17.83 -5.52 6.17
C MET A 415 -18.73 -4.41 5.64
N ASN A 416 -18.72 -4.18 4.34
CA ASN A 416 -19.48 -3.13 3.67
C ASN A 416 -20.95 -3.55 3.50
N GLY A 417 -21.87 -2.68 3.92
CA GLY A 417 -23.32 -2.92 3.78
C GLY A 417 -23.89 -2.58 2.41
N GLY A 418 -23.10 -1.96 1.53
CA GLY A 418 -23.56 -1.44 0.23
C GLY A 418 -24.42 -0.19 0.33
N ASP A 419 -24.45 0.46 1.51
CA ASP A 419 -25.20 1.68 1.79
C ASP A 419 -24.31 2.83 2.31
N GLY A 420 -23.00 2.71 2.09
CA GLY A 420 -22.00 3.63 2.59
C GLY A 420 -21.62 3.39 4.06
N THR A 421 -22.10 2.31 4.68
CA THR A 421 -21.78 1.95 6.06
C THR A 421 -21.12 0.59 6.19
N PHE A 422 -20.35 0.42 7.25
CA PHE A 422 -19.56 -0.76 7.55
C PHE A 422 -19.84 -1.27 8.96
N ALA A 423 -19.73 -2.59 9.13
CA ALA A 423 -19.82 -3.25 10.43
C ALA A 423 -18.54 -4.07 10.71
N ASP A 424 -17.97 -3.91 11.91
CA ASP A 424 -16.85 -4.75 12.33
C ASP A 424 -17.32 -6.19 12.56
N ALA A 425 -16.72 -7.12 11.83
CA ALA A 425 -16.98 -8.54 11.86
C ALA A 425 -15.74 -9.37 12.26
N ALA A 426 -14.65 -8.76 12.73
CA ALA A 426 -13.40 -9.49 12.98
C ALA A 426 -13.57 -10.66 13.97
N GLU A 427 -14.24 -10.43 15.11
CA GLU A 427 -14.52 -11.48 16.10
C GLU A 427 -15.48 -12.54 15.55
N GLY A 428 -16.53 -12.11 14.85
CA GLY A 428 -17.55 -13.00 14.29
C GLY A 428 -17.02 -13.91 13.17
N SER A 429 -16.02 -13.42 12.45
CA SER A 429 -15.35 -14.11 11.34
C SER A 429 -14.09 -14.85 11.78
N ALA A 430 -13.76 -14.84 13.07
CA ALA A 430 -12.60 -15.52 13.66
C ALA A 430 -11.22 -15.07 13.13
N ILE A 431 -11.11 -13.83 12.65
CA ILE A 431 -9.87 -13.21 12.14
C ILE A 431 -9.30 -12.11 13.07
N ALA A 432 -9.96 -11.88 14.22
CA ALA A 432 -9.50 -10.93 15.22
C ALA A 432 -8.18 -11.39 15.86
N GLU A 433 -7.14 -10.58 15.76
CA GLU A 433 -5.82 -10.80 16.37
C GLU A 433 -5.39 -9.56 17.17
N THR A 434 -4.81 -9.79 18.34
CA THR A 434 -4.35 -8.75 19.28
C THR A 434 -2.85 -8.47 19.21
N ASP A 435 -2.10 -9.31 18.50
CA ASP A 435 -0.68 -9.09 18.23
C ASP A 435 -0.48 -7.83 17.37
N GLN A 436 0.65 -7.13 17.54
CA GLN A 436 0.80 -5.76 17.06
C GLN A 436 1.05 -5.73 15.55
N GLY A 437 -0.02 -5.65 14.78
CA GLY A 437 0.00 -5.72 13.33
C GLY A 437 0.65 -4.48 12.68
N ARG A 438 1.31 -4.68 11.55
CA ARG A 438 1.93 -3.62 10.74
C ARG A 438 1.62 -3.78 9.26
N GLY A 439 2.02 -4.91 8.69
CA GLY A 439 1.84 -5.23 7.27
C GLY A 439 0.64 -6.14 7.05
N VAL A 440 -0.01 -5.97 5.90
CA VAL A 440 -1.11 -6.84 5.45
C VAL A 440 -1.06 -7.04 3.94
N VAL A 441 -1.31 -8.27 3.52
CA VAL A 441 -1.52 -8.66 2.13
C VAL A 441 -2.86 -9.39 2.04
N CYS A 442 -3.69 -9.02 1.08
CA CYS A 442 -4.99 -9.63 0.83
C CYS A 442 -5.03 -10.11 -0.62
N ASP A 443 -5.18 -11.41 -0.82
CA ASP A 443 -5.15 -12.08 -2.11
C ASP A 443 -5.87 -13.44 -2.02
N ASP A 444 -6.14 -14.07 -3.16
CA ASP A 444 -6.64 -15.46 -3.25
C ASP A 444 -5.43 -16.39 -3.40
N PHE A 445 -4.89 -16.84 -2.26
CA PHE A 445 -3.61 -17.58 -2.24
C PHE A 445 -3.79 -19.05 -2.57
N ASP A 446 -4.95 -19.65 -2.32
CA ASP A 446 -5.21 -21.05 -2.65
C ASP A 446 -5.98 -21.26 -3.96
N ASN A 447 -6.30 -20.16 -4.66
CA ASN A 447 -6.99 -20.12 -5.94
C ASN A 447 -8.38 -20.75 -5.88
N ASP A 448 -9.07 -20.65 -4.74
CA ASP A 448 -10.45 -21.11 -4.56
C ASP A 448 -11.51 -20.04 -4.86
N GLY A 449 -11.06 -18.79 -5.01
CA GLY A 449 -11.86 -17.64 -5.43
C GLY A 449 -12.37 -16.76 -4.29
N ASP A 450 -12.12 -17.08 -3.02
CA ASP A 450 -12.25 -16.12 -1.93
C ASP A 450 -10.93 -15.39 -1.63
N VAL A 451 -11.03 -14.26 -0.92
CA VAL A 451 -9.86 -13.46 -0.57
C VAL A 451 -9.39 -13.83 0.82
N ASP A 452 -8.15 -14.22 0.95
CA ASP A 452 -7.44 -14.51 2.19
C ASP A 452 -6.75 -13.26 2.76
N ALA A 453 -6.16 -13.40 3.95
CA ALA A 453 -5.28 -12.37 4.52
C ALA A 453 -4.00 -12.94 5.12
N LEU A 454 -2.86 -12.35 4.76
CA LEU A 454 -1.59 -12.51 5.45
C LEU A 454 -1.32 -11.28 6.32
N LEU A 455 -1.37 -11.46 7.65
CA LEU A 455 -1.06 -10.45 8.65
C LEU A 455 0.39 -10.58 9.11
N LEU A 456 1.13 -9.47 9.13
CA LEU A 456 2.48 -9.37 9.69
C LEU A 456 2.49 -8.51 10.94
N THR A 457 3.17 -8.98 11.99
CA THR A 457 3.22 -8.31 13.28
C THR A 457 4.65 -7.96 13.69
N ALA A 458 4.79 -6.97 14.56
CA ALA A 458 6.10 -6.50 15.04
C ALA A 458 6.44 -7.02 16.45
N GLU A 459 5.55 -6.81 17.42
CA GLU A 459 5.73 -7.20 18.82
C GLU A 459 4.38 -7.73 19.38
N PRO A 460 4.36 -8.44 20.52
CA PRO A 460 5.50 -9.09 21.15
C PRO A 460 6.01 -10.32 20.38
N THR A 461 5.24 -10.88 19.42
CA THR A 461 5.64 -12.14 18.80
C THR A 461 6.46 -11.97 17.52
N GLY A 462 6.23 -10.90 16.76
CA GLY A 462 6.84 -10.71 15.44
C GLY A 462 6.42 -11.78 14.43
N ALA A 463 5.24 -12.38 14.60
CA ALA A 463 4.74 -13.50 13.82
C ALA A 463 4.13 -13.06 12.48
N ALA A 464 3.81 -14.05 11.66
CA ALA A 464 2.92 -13.91 10.52
C ALA A 464 1.71 -14.81 10.77
N TYR A 465 0.55 -14.38 10.32
CA TYR A 465 -0.68 -15.13 10.40
C TYR A 465 -1.30 -15.22 9.01
N TYR A 466 -1.41 -16.43 8.49
CA TYR A 466 -2.19 -16.70 7.28
C TYR A 466 -3.60 -17.11 7.69
N TRP A 467 -4.54 -16.25 7.32
CA TRP A 467 -5.96 -16.41 7.52
C TRP A 467 -6.57 -16.82 6.19
N GLU A 468 -6.79 -18.13 6.06
CA GLU A 468 -7.49 -18.73 4.92
C GLU A 468 -8.98 -18.44 5.10
N ASN A 469 -9.58 -17.79 4.10
CA ASN A 469 -11.01 -17.58 4.07
C ASN A 469 -11.70 -18.93 3.79
N GLN A 470 -12.91 -19.12 4.31
CA GLN A 470 -13.62 -20.41 4.24
C GLN A 470 -14.97 -20.23 3.57
N LEU A 471 -15.05 -19.29 2.62
CA LEU A 471 -16.27 -18.95 1.93
C LEU A 471 -16.64 -20.07 0.94
N ALA A 472 -17.53 -20.96 1.40
CA ALA A 472 -17.94 -22.10 0.60
C ALA A 472 -18.58 -21.70 -0.74
N ASN A 473 -17.92 -22.08 -1.86
CA ASN A 473 -18.31 -21.74 -3.23
C ASN A 473 -18.29 -20.22 -3.47
N ALA A 474 -17.15 -19.59 -3.14
CA ALA A 474 -16.86 -18.21 -3.49
C ALA A 474 -17.27 -17.93 -4.94
N ASN A 475 -18.27 -17.06 -5.09
CA ASN A 475 -18.88 -16.81 -6.37
C ASN A 475 -18.23 -15.57 -6.96
N SER A 476 -17.00 -15.71 -7.45
CA SER A 476 -16.14 -14.60 -7.85
C SER A 476 -15.56 -14.78 -9.26
N VAL A 477 -14.88 -13.74 -9.77
CA VAL A 477 -14.02 -13.82 -10.95
C VAL A 477 -12.68 -13.18 -10.61
N LYS A 478 -11.59 -13.91 -10.85
CA LYS A 478 -10.21 -13.42 -10.73
C LYS A 478 -9.73 -12.98 -12.12
N VAL A 479 -9.18 -11.77 -12.21
CA VAL A 479 -8.71 -11.16 -13.45
C VAL A 479 -7.24 -10.77 -13.30
N ARG A 480 -6.40 -11.34 -14.16
CA ARG A 480 -4.99 -10.99 -14.33
C ARG A 480 -4.79 -10.33 -15.68
N LEU A 481 -4.16 -9.17 -15.71
CA LEU A 481 -3.85 -8.45 -16.94
C LEU A 481 -2.41 -8.67 -17.37
N ARG A 482 -2.19 -8.71 -18.69
CA ARG A 482 -0.87 -8.71 -19.33
C ARG A 482 -0.77 -7.51 -20.27
N GLY A 483 -0.11 -6.46 -19.80
CA GLY A 483 0.19 -5.26 -20.56
C GLY A 483 1.34 -5.44 -21.56
N ARG A 484 1.72 -4.35 -22.19
CA ARG A 484 2.91 -4.26 -23.06
C ARG A 484 4.06 -3.65 -22.30
N ALA A 485 5.28 -4.11 -22.59
CA ALA A 485 6.49 -3.46 -22.11
C ALA A 485 6.47 -1.94 -22.43
N PRO A 486 6.91 -1.08 -21.51
CA PRO A 486 7.56 -1.43 -20.24
C PRO A 486 6.62 -1.82 -19.08
N ASN A 487 5.32 -1.51 -19.14
CA ASN A 487 4.36 -1.84 -18.09
C ASN A 487 3.62 -3.17 -18.37
N THR A 488 4.32 -4.29 -18.24
CA THR A 488 3.80 -5.64 -18.60
C THR A 488 2.72 -6.16 -17.65
N PHE A 489 2.61 -5.61 -16.44
CA PHE A 489 1.55 -5.95 -15.46
C PHE A 489 0.36 -4.98 -15.52
N ALA A 490 0.36 -4.04 -16.47
CA ALA A 490 -0.74 -3.09 -16.71
C ALA A 490 -1.14 -2.27 -15.47
N VAL A 491 -0.18 -1.88 -14.64
CA VAL A 491 -0.40 -0.98 -13.51
C VAL A 491 -1.03 0.33 -14.02
N GLY A 492 -2.08 0.80 -13.36
CA GLY A 492 -2.91 1.93 -13.79
C GLY A 492 -4.10 1.54 -14.69
N ALA A 493 -4.24 0.27 -15.08
CA ALA A 493 -5.42 -0.19 -15.82
C ALA A 493 -6.67 -0.21 -14.93
N ILE A 494 -7.82 0.08 -15.54
CA ILE A 494 -9.13 0.03 -14.88
C ILE A 494 -9.89 -1.20 -15.38
N VAL A 495 -10.35 -2.04 -14.46
CA VAL A 495 -11.17 -3.22 -14.74
C VAL A 495 -12.56 -2.99 -14.18
N GLN A 496 -13.56 -3.03 -15.07
CA GLN A 496 -14.96 -2.83 -14.72
C GLN A 496 -15.74 -4.12 -14.98
N LEU A 497 -16.34 -4.68 -13.92
CA LEU A 497 -17.25 -5.82 -14.01
C LEU A 497 -18.70 -5.34 -13.91
N THR A 498 -19.44 -5.50 -15.00
CA THR A 498 -20.89 -5.26 -15.01
C THR A 498 -21.64 -6.56 -14.69
N ILE A 499 -22.40 -6.55 -13.59
CA ILE A 499 -23.29 -7.64 -13.20
C ILE A 499 -24.69 -7.06 -12.99
N ALA A 500 -25.66 -7.58 -13.76
CA ALA A 500 -27.01 -7.03 -13.79
C ALA A 500 -26.99 -5.51 -14.06
N ASP A 501 -27.35 -4.69 -13.08
CA ASP A 501 -27.40 -3.22 -13.17
C ASP A 501 -26.28 -2.53 -12.35
N THR A 502 -25.35 -3.29 -11.76
CA THR A 502 -24.23 -2.78 -10.96
C THR A 502 -22.92 -2.90 -11.74
N VAL A 503 -22.05 -1.89 -11.61
CA VAL A 503 -20.69 -1.91 -12.13
C VAL A 503 -19.74 -1.85 -10.94
N GLN A 504 -18.88 -2.85 -10.81
CA GLN A 504 -17.77 -2.80 -9.86
C GLN A 504 -16.52 -2.32 -10.60
N THR A 505 -15.78 -1.37 -10.02
CA THR A 505 -14.53 -0.87 -10.60
C THR A 505 -13.35 -1.28 -9.73
N ARG A 506 -12.27 -1.72 -10.36
CA ARG A 506 -10.98 -1.98 -9.71
C ARG A 506 -9.86 -1.36 -10.53
N MET A 507 -8.80 -0.94 -9.86
CA MET A 507 -7.57 -0.49 -10.49
C MET A 507 -6.48 -1.52 -10.26
N VAL A 508 -5.80 -1.91 -11.32
CA VAL A 508 -4.54 -2.66 -11.19
C VAL A 508 -3.50 -1.70 -10.62
N SER A 509 -3.04 -1.96 -9.40
CA SER A 509 -2.16 -1.05 -8.68
C SER A 509 -1.10 -1.78 -7.87
N VAL A 510 0.01 -1.10 -7.63
CA VAL A 510 1.04 -1.50 -6.66
C VAL A 510 1.12 -0.39 -5.63
N ASN A 511 0.14 -0.36 -4.73
CA ASN A 511 0.00 0.67 -3.69
C ASN A 511 0.36 0.14 -2.31
N SER A 512 0.77 1.04 -1.42
CA SER A 512 1.20 0.66 -0.08
C SER A 512 0.03 0.42 0.88
N ASN A 513 -0.03 -0.78 1.44
CA ASN A 513 -0.80 -1.15 2.63
C ASN A 513 0.03 -0.89 3.90
N PHE A 514 0.56 0.33 4.06
CA PHE A 514 1.56 0.75 5.07
C PHE A 514 2.99 0.27 4.82
N ILE A 515 3.29 -1.02 4.97
CA ILE A 515 4.65 -1.58 4.69
C ILE A 515 4.60 -2.82 3.79
N SER A 516 3.43 -3.12 3.25
CA SER A 516 3.18 -4.25 2.37
C SER A 516 2.44 -3.80 1.11
N HIS A 517 2.30 -4.67 0.11
CA HIS A 517 1.35 -4.48 -0.99
C HIS A 517 0.76 -5.83 -1.46
N ASN A 518 -0.43 -5.77 -2.06
CA ASN A 518 -1.12 -6.91 -2.68
C ASN A 518 -0.53 -7.21 -4.07
N SER A 519 -0.87 -8.36 -4.67
CA SER A 519 -0.56 -8.59 -6.08
C SER A 519 -1.40 -7.70 -7.00
N THR A 520 -1.11 -7.77 -8.30
CA THR A 520 -1.86 -7.05 -9.35
C THR A 520 -3.14 -7.75 -9.78
N ASP A 521 -3.46 -8.93 -9.22
CA ASP A 521 -4.70 -9.64 -9.52
C ASP A 521 -5.92 -8.91 -8.96
N GLN A 522 -6.99 -8.89 -9.76
CA GLN A 522 -8.25 -8.24 -9.39
C GLN A 522 -9.33 -9.29 -9.19
N ILE A 523 -9.91 -9.33 -8.00
CA ILE A 523 -10.95 -10.30 -7.63
C ILE A 523 -12.27 -9.55 -7.45
N PHE A 524 -13.32 -10.06 -8.09
CA PHE A 524 -14.65 -9.48 -8.07
C PHE A 524 -15.65 -10.49 -7.55
N GLY A 525 -16.31 -10.22 -6.42
CA GLY A 525 -17.46 -11.00 -5.99
C GLY A 525 -18.67 -10.76 -6.89
N MET A 526 -19.37 -11.82 -7.25
CA MET A 526 -20.56 -11.76 -8.10
C MET A 526 -21.86 -11.80 -7.30
N GLY A 527 -21.78 -11.88 -5.97
CA GLY A 527 -22.92 -12.05 -5.07
C GLY A 527 -23.76 -13.26 -5.49
N PRO A 528 -25.07 -13.11 -5.75
CA PRO A 528 -25.92 -14.21 -6.20
C PRO A 528 -25.86 -14.48 -7.73
N ASN A 529 -25.11 -13.68 -8.49
CA ASN A 529 -25.11 -13.74 -9.96
C ASN A 529 -24.03 -14.68 -10.49
N THR A 530 -24.25 -15.35 -11.62
CA THR A 530 -23.30 -16.34 -12.16
C THR A 530 -22.61 -15.91 -13.44
N SER A 531 -22.94 -14.72 -13.95
CA SER A 531 -22.38 -14.19 -15.19
C SER A 531 -22.39 -12.67 -15.21
N GLY A 532 -21.41 -12.08 -15.90
CA GLY A 532 -21.29 -10.64 -16.11
C GLY A 532 -20.56 -10.33 -17.42
N GLY A 533 -20.16 -9.07 -17.58
CA GLY A 533 -19.28 -8.62 -18.66
C GLY A 533 -18.16 -7.73 -18.12
N LEU A 534 -16.94 -7.94 -18.61
CA LEU A 534 -15.80 -7.10 -18.27
C LEU A 534 -15.55 -6.04 -19.36
N ARG A 535 -15.14 -4.86 -18.89
CA ARG A 535 -14.49 -3.82 -19.68
C ARG A 535 -13.16 -3.50 -19.02
N ILE A 536 -12.08 -3.57 -19.79
CA ILE A 536 -10.73 -3.21 -19.37
C ILE A 536 -10.37 -1.93 -20.10
N ILE A 537 -9.94 -0.91 -19.36
CA ILE A 537 -9.32 0.32 -19.89
C ILE A 537 -7.83 0.20 -19.57
N TRP A 538 -7.01 0.05 -20.61
CA TRP A 538 -5.56 -0.07 -20.45
C TRP A 538 -4.93 1.30 -20.15
N PRO A 539 -3.70 1.35 -19.61
CA PRO A 539 -3.02 2.62 -19.30
C PRO A 539 -2.92 3.54 -20.52
N ASP A 540 -2.68 2.99 -21.72
CA ASP A 540 -2.63 3.75 -22.98
C ASP A 540 -4.01 4.19 -23.52
N GLY A 541 -5.10 3.74 -22.89
CA GLY A 541 -6.48 4.07 -23.25
C GLY A 541 -7.13 3.18 -24.28
N THR A 542 -6.41 2.15 -24.75
CA THR A 542 -7.07 1.07 -25.47
C THR A 542 -8.06 0.35 -24.55
N GLU A 543 -9.02 -0.36 -25.14
CA GLU A 543 -10.04 -1.07 -24.38
C GLU A 543 -10.18 -2.52 -24.86
N THR A 544 -10.42 -3.41 -23.91
CA THR A 544 -10.83 -4.80 -24.15
C THR A 544 -12.21 -5.02 -23.54
N ILE A 545 -13.11 -5.68 -24.29
CA ILE A 545 -14.47 -6.02 -23.83
C ILE A 545 -14.62 -7.53 -23.85
N GLU A 546 -14.88 -8.13 -22.69
CA GLU A 546 -15.21 -9.54 -22.54
C GLU A 546 -16.69 -9.67 -22.12
N PRO A 547 -17.62 -9.84 -23.08
CA PRO A 547 -19.05 -9.72 -22.81
C PRO A 547 -19.66 -10.92 -22.07
N ASN A 548 -18.90 -12.00 -21.86
CA ASN A 548 -19.38 -13.22 -21.21
C ASN A 548 -18.31 -13.75 -20.25
N VAL A 549 -18.35 -13.29 -19.01
CA VAL A 549 -17.58 -13.89 -17.91
C VAL A 549 -18.51 -14.66 -16.99
N SER A 550 -18.01 -15.75 -16.41
CA SER A 550 -18.75 -16.64 -15.52
C SER A 550 -18.04 -16.73 -14.18
N ALA A 551 -18.80 -16.91 -13.11
CA ALA A 551 -18.21 -17.12 -11.79
C ALA A 551 -17.30 -18.36 -11.74
N GLY A 552 -16.30 -18.31 -10.85
CA GLY A 552 -15.26 -19.33 -10.69
C GLY A 552 -14.21 -19.32 -11.80
N GLN A 553 -14.14 -18.25 -12.61
CA GLN A 553 -13.11 -18.11 -13.65
C GLN A 553 -11.92 -17.30 -13.14
N THR A 554 -10.72 -17.81 -13.43
CA THR A 554 -9.48 -17.03 -13.49
C THR A 554 -9.22 -16.66 -14.95
N LEU A 555 -9.24 -15.38 -15.25
CA LEU A 555 -9.05 -14.84 -16.60
C LEU A 555 -7.67 -14.19 -16.70
N VAL A 556 -6.89 -14.59 -17.70
CA VAL A 556 -5.67 -13.89 -18.09
C VAL A 556 -5.95 -13.17 -19.40
N ILE A 557 -5.90 -11.84 -19.38
CA ILE A 557 -6.29 -10.99 -20.52
C ILE A 557 -5.07 -10.20 -20.99
N GLU A 558 -4.76 -10.29 -22.29
CA GLU A 558 -3.65 -9.59 -22.92
C GLU A 558 -4.08 -8.26 -23.55
N GLN A 559 -3.21 -7.25 -23.49
CA GLN A 559 -3.43 -5.96 -24.13
C GLN A 559 -3.41 -6.11 -25.67
N PRO A 560 -4.42 -5.56 -26.39
CA PRO A 560 -4.65 -5.81 -27.82
C PRO A 560 -3.67 -5.12 -28.74
#